data_AF-A0A2N3J5S8-F1
#
_entry.id   AF-A0A2N3J5S8-F1
#
_cell.length_a   1.000
_cell.length_b   1.000
_cell.length_c   1.000
_cell.angle_alpha   90.00
_cell.angle_beta   90.00
_cell.angle_gamma   90.00
#
_symmetry.space_group_name_H-M   'P 1'
#
loop_
_entity.id
_entity.type
_entity.pdbx_description
1 polymer ?
#
loop_
_entity_poly.entity_id
_entity_poly.type
_entity_poly.pdbx_seq_one_letter_code
_entity_poly.pdbx_strand_id
1 'polypeptide(L)'
;MELPPWPTLPAPEAAALAMISEPLEKMPTSLEALSNEHLKEQATKARFAARILHAYFLAQRSELPVRSQPVVAPIKIGRNEPCPCGSGTKYKQCCLH
;
A
#
# COMPACT_ATOMS: atom_id res chain seq x y z
N MET A 1 7.66 7.17 -24.03
CA MET A 1 6.60 6.25 -23.56
C MET A 1 5.74 7.06 -22.62
N GLU A 2 4.57 7.52 -23.06
CA GLU A 2 3.67 8.29 -22.20
C GLU A 2 2.92 7.33 -21.28
N LEU A 3 2.86 7.64 -20.00
CA LEU A 3 2.04 6.88 -19.07
C LEU A 3 0.56 7.16 -19.41
N PRO A 4 -0.31 6.14 -19.32
CA PRO A 4 -1.73 6.38 -19.47
C PRO A 4 -2.18 7.39 -18.40
N PRO A 5 -3.17 8.24 -18.73
CA PRO A 5 -3.73 9.17 -17.75
C PRO A 5 -4.31 8.39 -16.58
N TRP A 6 -4.21 8.97 -15.38
CA TRP A 6 -4.83 8.39 -14.19
C TRP A 6 -6.34 8.25 -14.42
N PRO A 7 -6.95 7.09 -14.13
CA PRO A 7 -8.38 6.91 -14.30
C PRO A 7 -9.13 7.89 -13.41
N THR A 8 -10.09 8.61 -13.99
CA THR A 8 -10.93 9.56 -13.27
C THR A 8 -11.92 8.81 -12.39
N LEU A 9 -12.05 9.22 -11.12
CA LEU A 9 -13.06 8.66 -10.22
C LEU A 9 -14.48 9.08 -10.68
N PRO A 10 -15.47 8.16 -10.64
CA PRO A 10 -16.86 8.52 -10.84
C PRO A 10 -17.42 9.30 -9.64
N ALA A 11 -18.65 9.81 -9.75
CA ALA A 11 -19.39 10.30 -8.60
C ALA A 11 -20.07 9.10 -7.90
N PRO A 12 -20.01 8.98 -6.55
CA PRO A 12 -19.65 10.01 -5.55
C PRO A 12 -18.16 10.08 -5.14
N GLU A 13 -17.31 9.20 -5.62
CA GLU A 13 -15.91 9.07 -5.20
C GLU A 13 -15.06 10.31 -5.51
N ALA A 14 -15.30 10.95 -6.65
CA ALA A 14 -14.64 12.21 -7.01
C ALA A 14 -14.94 13.32 -5.99
N ALA A 15 -16.19 13.41 -5.50
CA ALA A 15 -16.57 14.36 -4.47
C ALA A 15 -15.91 14.02 -3.13
N ALA A 16 -15.84 12.73 -2.78
CA ALA A 16 -15.12 12.26 -1.60
C ALA A 16 -13.62 12.61 -1.64
N LEU A 17 -12.97 12.44 -2.80
CA LEU A 17 -11.57 12.83 -2.97
C LEU A 17 -11.39 14.34 -2.79
N ALA A 18 -12.26 15.15 -3.38
CA ALA A 18 -12.22 16.60 -3.24
C ALA A 18 -12.32 17.09 -1.77
N MET A 19 -13.03 16.35 -0.91
CA MET A 19 -13.13 16.67 0.53
C MET A 19 -11.81 16.53 1.29
N ILE A 20 -10.85 15.75 0.77
CA ILE A 20 -9.56 15.47 1.42
C ILE A 20 -8.35 15.95 0.62
N SER A 21 -8.54 16.36 -0.63
CA SER A 21 -7.48 16.88 -1.49
C SER A 21 -7.34 18.40 -1.40
N GLU A 22 -7.54 18.97 -0.20
CA GLU A 22 -7.38 20.41 0.00
C GLU A 22 -5.92 20.80 -0.33
N PRO A 23 -5.69 21.84 -1.16
CA PRO A 23 -4.36 22.29 -1.51
C PRO A 23 -3.50 22.61 -0.29
N LEU A 24 -2.21 22.26 -0.34
CA LEU A 24 -1.23 22.55 0.72
C LEU A 24 -1.16 24.05 1.07
N GLU A 25 -1.43 24.91 0.09
CA GLU A 25 -1.47 26.37 0.23
C GLU A 25 -2.56 26.86 1.20
N LYS A 26 -3.61 26.06 1.41
CA LYS A 26 -4.69 26.36 2.34
C LYS A 26 -4.51 25.73 3.72
N MET A 27 -3.43 24.97 3.92
CA MET A 27 -3.13 24.42 5.23
C MET A 27 -2.71 25.54 6.19
N PRO A 28 -3.17 25.49 7.45
CA PRO A 28 -2.79 26.48 8.45
C PRO A 28 -1.26 26.49 8.62
N THR A 29 -0.64 27.65 8.40
CA THR A 29 0.81 27.86 8.48
C THR A 29 1.28 28.34 9.85
N SER A 30 0.35 28.66 10.76
CA SER A 30 0.63 29.06 12.14
C SER A 30 -0.10 28.14 13.14
N LEU A 31 0.47 28.03 14.33
CA LEU A 31 -0.01 27.14 15.39
C LEU A 31 -1.37 27.59 15.95
N GLU A 32 -1.63 28.90 15.92
CA GLU A 32 -2.90 29.52 16.30
C GLU A 32 -4.01 29.22 15.28
N ALA A 33 -3.65 29.11 13.99
CA ALA A 33 -4.58 28.72 12.92
C ALA A 33 -4.89 27.22 12.93
N LEU A 34 -4.04 26.41 13.59
CA LEU A 34 -4.24 24.98 13.80
C LEU A 34 -5.18 24.71 14.99
N SER A 35 -6.36 25.34 14.95
CA SER A 35 -7.38 25.19 15.99
C SER A 35 -7.84 23.74 16.11
N ASN A 36 -8.13 23.31 17.34
CA ASN A 36 -8.78 22.02 17.62
C ASN A 36 -10.08 21.82 16.83
N GLU A 37 -10.78 22.90 16.50
CA GLU A 37 -12.00 22.85 15.68
C GLU A 37 -11.68 22.54 14.22
N HIS A 38 -10.66 23.19 13.64
CA HIS A 38 -10.20 22.92 12.28
C HIS A 38 -9.72 21.48 12.12
N LEU A 39 -8.99 20.97 13.11
CA LEU A 39 -8.55 19.57 13.14
C LEU A 39 -9.75 18.59 13.22
N LYS A 40 -10.76 18.89 14.04
CA LYS A 40 -11.99 18.09 14.12
C LYS A 40 -12.75 18.10 12.79
N GLU A 41 -12.86 19.26 12.15
CA GLU A 41 -13.52 19.39 10.86
C GLU A 41 -12.78 18.57 9.78
N GLN A 42 -11.45 18.70 9.69
CA GLN A 42 -10.65 17.90 8.77
C GLN A 42 -10.77 16.40 9.06
N ALA A 43 -10.74 15.98 10.32
CA ALA A 43 -10.89 14.58 10.72
C ALA A 43 -12.28 14.02 10.32
N THR A 44 -13.34 14.80 10.46
CA THR A 44 -14.69 14.38 10.04
C THR A 44 -14.78 14.23 8.53
N LYS A 45 -14.31 15.21 7.75
CA LYS A 45 -14.23 15.14 6.28
C LYS A 45 -13.44 13.90 5.83
N ALA A 46 -12.26 13.70 6.40
CA ALA A 46 -11.40 12.55 6.12
C ALA A 46 -12.10 11.22 6.43
N ARG A 47 -12.83 11.14 7.55
CA ARG A 47 -13.56 9.92 7.93
C ARG A 47 -14.60 9.52 6.89
N PHE A 48 -15.41 10.46 6.40
CA PHE A 48 -16.44 10.17 5.40
C PHE A 48 -15.84 9.83 4.04
N ALA A 49 -14.90 10.65 3.57
CA ALA A 49 -14.22 10.44 2.29
C ALA A 49 -13.48 9.10 2.24
N ALA A 50 -12.74 8.76 3.30
CA ALA A 50 -12.00 7.50 3.38
C ALA A 50 -12.93 6.28 3.26
N ARG A 51 -14.13 6.30 3.84
CA ARG A 51 -15.08 5.19 3.74
C ARG A 51 -15.59 5.00 2.31
N ILE A 52 -15.91 6.11 1.62
CA ILE A 52 -16.40 6.08 0.24
C ILE A 52 -15.30 5.55 -0.69
N LEU A 53 -14.12 6.16 -0.64
CA LEU A 53 -12.98 5.75 -1.47
C LEU A 53 -12.56 4.31 -1.20
N HIS A 54 -12.54 3.89 0.08
CA HIS A 54 -12.22 2.52 0.45
C HIS A 54 -13.22 1.52 -0.14
N ALA A 55 -14.52 1.80 -0.07
CA ALA A 55 -15.54 0.92 -0.63
C ALA A 55 -15.37 0.73 -2.15
N TYR A 56 -15.15 1.83 -2.88
CA TYR A 56 -14.93 1.80 -4.33
C TYR A 56 -13.70 0.96 -4.73
N PHE A 57 -12.55 1.22 -4.11
CA PHE A 57 -11.33 0.47 -4.42
C PHE A 57 -11.36 -0.98 -3.91
N LEU A 58 -12.14 -1.28 -2.88
CA LEU A 58 -12.38 -2.65 -2.43
C LEU A 58 -13.15 -3.45 -3.48
N ALA A 59 -14.23 -2.87 -4.03
CA ALA A 59 -15.03 -3.50 -5.09
C ALA A 59 -14.19 -3.79 -6.35
N GLN A 60 -13.36 -2.83 -6.79
CA GLN A 60 -12.45 -3.06 -7.92
C GLN A 60 -11.40 -4.13 -7.65
N ARG A 61 -10.85 -4.18 -6.43
CA ARG A 61 -9.89 -5.23 -6.07
C ARG A 61 -10.51 -6.62 -6.04
N SER A 62 -11.80 -6.75 -5.72
CA SER A 62 -12.49 -8.04 -5.75
C SER A 62 -12.73 -8.57 -7.17
N GLU A 63 -12.75 -7.70 -8.18
CA GLU A 63 -12.92 -8.08 -9.59
C GLU A 63 -11.60 -8.44 -10.30
N LEU A 64 -10.45 -8.07 -9.71
CA LEU A 64 -9.15 -8.45 -10.24
C LEU A 64 -8.91 -9.96 -10.08
N PRO A 65 -8.25 -10.61 -11.06
CA PRO A 65 -7.92 -12.03 -10.97
C PRO A 65 -7.17 -12.32 -9.68
N VAL A 66 -7.44 -13.49 -9.08
CA VAL A 66 -6.83 -13.97 -7.83
C VAL A 66 -5.36 -13.61 -7.82
N ARG A 67 -4.96 -12.74 -6.88
CA ARG A 67 -3.56 -12.34 -6.73
C ARG A 67 -2.71 -13.60 -6.70
N SER A 68 -1.74 -13.69 -7.61
CA SER A 68 -0.76 -14.76 -7.59
C SER A 68 -0.19 -14.85 -6.18
N GLN A 69 -0.19 -16.05 -5.61
CA GLN A 69 0.39 -16.26 -4.28
C GLN A 69 1.83 -15.70 -4.29
N PRO A 70 2.25 -14.99 -3.23
CA PRO A 70 3.62 -14.52 -3.15
C PRO A 70 4.56 -15.70 -3.35
N VAL A 71 5.52 -15.56 -4.27
CA VAL A 71 6.48 -16.61 -4.53
C VAL A 71 7.30 -16.82 -3.26
N VAL A 72 7.12 -17.97 -2.61
CA VAL A 72 7.95 -18.36 -1.48
C VAL A 72 9.33 -18.66 -2.04
N ALA A 73 10.30 -17.80 -1.73
CA ALA A 73 11.68 -18.08 -2.10
C ALA A 73 12.12 -19.38 -1.41
N PRO A 74 12.82 -20.28 -2.12
CA PRO A 74 13.40 -21.45 -1.49
C PRO A 74 14.36 -21.01 -0.38
N ILE A 75 14.46 -21.82 0.68
CA ILE A 75 15.42 -21.58 1.76
C ILE A 75 16.82 -21.49 1.14
N LYS A 76 17.45 -20.32 1.28
CA LYS A 76 18.85 -20.13 0.86
C LYS A 76 19.75 -20.82 1.88
N ILE A 77 20.19 -22.03 1.57
CA ILE A 77 21.22 -22.73 2.35
C ILE A 77 22.56 -22.00 2.19
N GLY A 78 23.19 -21.66 3.30
CA GLY A 78 24.51 -21.02 3.29
C GLY A 78 25.59 -21.98 2.82
N ARG A 79 26.58 -21.48 2.07
CA ARG A 79 27.69 -22.31 1.53
C ARG A 79 28.42 -23.14 2.60
N ASN A 80 28.55 -22.63 3.82
CA ASN A 80 29.22 -23.31 4.94
C ASN A 80 28.27 -24.06 5.89
N GLU A 81 26.94 -24.00 5.68
CA GLU A 81 25.95 -24.67 6.51
C GLU A 81 25.98 -26.20 6.31
N PRO A 82 25.45 -27.00 7.26
CA PRO A 82 25.26 -28.43 7.07
C PRO A 82 24.45 -28.74 5.81
N CYS A 83 24.89 -29.74 5.03
CA CYS A 83 24.21 -30.11 3.80
C CYS A 83 22.84 -30.76 4.10
N PRO A 84 21.74 -30.29 3.49
CA PRO A 84 20.40 -30.83 3.75
C PRO A 84 20.19 -32.25 3.23
N CYS A 85 21.12 -32.83 2.46
CA CYS A 85 21.04 -34.22 1.99
C CYS A 85 21.43 -35.25 3.07
N GLY A 86 21.84 -34.82 4.26
CA GLY A 86 22.20 -35.72 5.37
C GLY A 86 23.63 -36.27 5.33
N SER A 87 24.52 -35.72 4.49
CA SER A 87 25.92 -36.17 4.41
C SER A 87 26.76 -35.87 5.66
N GLY A 88 26.30 -34.99 6.54
CA GLY A 88 27.07 -34.48 7.68
C GLY A 88 28.17 -33.47 7.32
N THR A 89 28.35 -33.14 6.03
CA THR A 89 29.38 -32.20 5.55
C THR A 89 28.78 -30.83 5.20
N LYS A 90 29.63 -29.80 5.02
CA LYS A 90 29.19 -28.46 4.61
C LYS A 90 28.58 -28.50 3.20
N TYR A 91 27.56 -27.70 2.92
CA TYR A 91 26.88 -27.64 1.63
C TYR A 91 27.85 -27.47 0.45
N LYS A 92 28.89 -26.63 0.61
CA LYS A 92 29.95 -26.43 -0.39
C LYS A 92 30.80 -27.65 -0.72
N GLN A 93 30.84 -28.64 0.15
CA GLN A 93 31.63 -29.87 0.02
C GLN A 93 30.76 -31.06 -0.37
N CYS A 94 29.47 -30.85 -0.64
CA CYS A 94 28.52 -31.91 -0.94
C CYS A 94 27.68 -31.58 -2.17
N CYS A 95 26.51 -30.93 -2.01
CA CYS A 95 25.56 -30.73 -3.12
C CYS A 95 25.78 -29.44 -3.94
N LEU A 96 26.78 -28.61 -3.60
CA LEU A 96 27.12 -27.41 -4.39
C LEU A 96 28.09 -27.70 -5.55
N HIS A 97 28.57 -28.94 -5.69
CA HIS A 97 29.45 -29.41 -6.75
C HIS A 97 28.85 -30.64 -7.42
#